data_AF-A0AAE0XHV0-F1
#
_entry.id   AF-A0AAE0XHV0-F1
#
_cell.length_a   1.000
_cell.length_b   1.000
_cell.length_c   1.000
_cell.angle_alpha   90.00
_cell.angle_beta   90.00
_cell.angle_gamma   90.00
#
_symmetry.space_group_name_H-M   'P 1'
#
loop_
_entity.id
_entity.type
_entity.pdbx_description
1 polymer ?
#
loop_
_entity_poly.entity_id
_entity_poly.type
_entity_poly.pdbx_seq_one_letter_code
_entity_poly.pdbx_strand_id
1 'polypeptide(L)'
;MSLQYKRSHSDGLETNGDGTDVSEPIVDILVTHAKVYALAEKYMIRGLKAVALRQFKAAATVSLDINDFLQATWEVYTSTIDDDRGLRDVVVETLYKNSQWLDKEEVRDVVKGLGALTYDLITYLRQHGRF
;
A
#
# COMPACT_ATOMS: atom_id res chain seq x y z
N MET A 1 -38.10 -40.33 -24.45
CA MET A 1 -38.78 -39.22 -25.14
C MET A 1 -37.99 -37.96 -24.82
N SER A 2 -37.02 -37.64 -25.69
CA SER A 2 -36.05 -36.55 -25.50
C SER A 2 -36.61 -35.27 -26.10
N LEU A 3 -36.65 -34.18 -25.33
CA LEU A 3 -36.95 -32.86 -25.84
C LEU A 3 -35.64 -32.09 -26.01
N GLN A 4 -35.20 -32.01 -27.27
CA GLN A 4 -34.17 -31.07 -27.70
C GLN A 4 -34.83 -29.70 -27.87
N TYR A 5 -34.40 -28.70 -27.10
CA TYR A 5 -34.79 -27.31 -27.35
C TYR A 5 -33.72 -26.64 -28.22
N LYS A 6 -34.18 -26.24 -29.40
CA LYS A 6 -33.44 -25.80 -30.58
C LYS A 6 -32.96 -24.36 -30.41
N ARG A 7 -31.68 -24.11 -30.67
CA ARG A 7 -31.09 -22.78 -30.81
C ARG A 7 -31.32 -22.28 -32.23
N SER A 8 -31.92 -21.10 -32.41
CA SER A 8 -31.87 -20.34 -33.65
C SER A 8 -31.65 -18.85 -33.37
N HIS A 9 -30.62 -18.34 -34.04
CA HIS A 9 -30.07 -16.99 -34.13
C HIS A 9 -31.02 -16.01 -34.86
N SER A 10 -31.08 -14.73 -34.46
CA SER A 10 -30.71 -13.57 -35.31
C SER A 10 -30.96 -12.23 -34.60
N ASP A 11 -29.96 -11.36 -34.77
CA ASP A 11 -29.94 -9.88 -34.81
C ASP A 11 -30.46 -9.02 -33.66
N GLY A 12 -29.50 -8.40 -32.96
CA GLY A 12 -29.19 -7.00 -33.25
C GLY A 12 -30.04 -5.93 -32.56
N LEU A 13 -29.67 -5.60 -31.32
CA LEU A 13 -29.70 -4.20 -30.90
C LEU A 13 -28.53 -3.94 -29.94
N GLU A 14 -27.52 -3.27 -30.49
CA GLU A 14 -26.45 -2.65 -29.73
C GLU A 14 -27.06 -1.55 -28.84
N THR A 15 -27.08 -1.79 -27.54
CA THR A 15 -27.15 -0.71 -26.56
C THR A 15 -25.77 -0.61 -25.95
N ASN A 16 -25.04 0.43 -26.37
CA ASN A 16 -23.78 0.85 -25.78
C ASN A 16 -23.96 1.05 -24.27
N GLY A 17 -23.60 0.01 -23.50
CA GLY A 17 -23.47 0.08 -22.06
C GLY A 17 -22.15 0.74 -21.75
N ASP A 18 -22.21 2.05 -21.55
CA ASP A 18 -21.23 2.84 -20.81
C ASP A 18 -20.94 2.14 -19.49
N GLY A 19 -19.84 1.38 -19.46
CA GLY A 19 -19.36 0.65 -18.29
C GLY A 19 -18.55 1.54 -17.38
N THR A 20 -19.03 2.75 -17.06
CA THR A 20 -18.54 3.53 -15.93
C THR A 20 -19.27 3.10 -14.68
N ASP A 21 -18.93 1.92 -14.16
CA ASP A 21 -19.05 1.65 -12.73
C ASP A 21 -18.12 0.52 -12.31
N VAL A 22 -16.83 0.85 -12.15
CA VAL A 22 -16.01 0.18 -11.14
C VAL A 22 -15.68 1.21 -10.08
N SER A 23 -16.71 1.64 -9.34
CA SER A 23 -16.53 2.12 -7.98
C SER A 23 -16.31 0.94 -7.02
N GLU A 24 -15.44 0.00 -7.39
CA GLU A 24 -14.73 -0.76 -6.36
C GLU A 24 -13.79 0.23 -5.67
N PRO A 25 -13.76 0.29 -4.32
CA PRO A 25 -12.84 1.17 -3.63
C PRO A 25 -11.44 0.86 -4.14
N ILE A 26 -10.69 1.88 -4.57
CA ILE A 26 -9.33 1.67 -5.05
C ILE A 26 -8.57 0.98 -3.92
N VAL A 27 -8.38 -0.33 -4.09
CA VAL A 27 -7.99 -1.23 -3.01
C VAL A 27 -6.58 -0.85 -2.59
N ASP A 28 -6.46 -0.28 -1.39
CA ASP A 28 -5.25 -0.13 -0.59
C ASP A 28 -3.98 0.23 -1.41
N ILE A 29 -3.97 1.46 -1.94
CA ILE A 29 -2.96 1.97 -2.89
C ILE A 29 -1.54 1.83 -2.33
N LEU A 30 -1.37 2.09 -1.03
CA LEU A 30 -0.07 1.98 -0.36
C LEU A 30 0.42 0.54 -0.29
N VAL A 31 -0.43 -0.40 0.14
CA VAL A 31 -0.08 -1.83 0.18
C VAL A 31 0.26 -2.34 -1.22
N THR A 32 -0.46 -1.90 -2.24
CA THR A 32 -0.17 -2.25 -3.63
C THR A 32 1.24 -1.80 -4.04
N HIS A 33 1.60 -0.54 -3.77
CA HIS A 33 2.94 -0.05 -4.09
C HIS A 33 4.04 -0.71 -3.25
N ALA A 34 3.77 -1.05 -1.99
CA ALA A 34 4.71 -1.81 -1.15
C ALA A 34 4.98 -3.22 -1.73
N LYS A 35 3.92 -3.95 -2.12
CA LYS A 35 4.04 -5.27 -2.76
C LYS A 35 4.81 -5.21 -4.07
N VAL A 36 4.50 -4.24 -4.93
CA VAL A 36 5.21 -4.06 -6.21
C VAL A 36 6.69 -3.74 -5.97
N TYR A 37 7.01 -2.93 -4.96
CA TYR A 37 8.39 -2.63 -4.58
C TYR A 37 9.14 -3.90 -4.15
N ALA A 38 8.55 -4.71 -3.26
CA ALA A 38 9.16 -5.96 -2.79
C ALA A 38 9.37 -6.97 -3.94
N LEU A 39 8.39 -7.11 -4.84
CA LEU A 39 8.52 -7.94 -6.04
C LEU A 39 9.61 -7.42 -6.98
N ALA A 40 9.68 -6.10 -7.18
CA ALA A 40 10.71 -5.49 -8.03
C ALA A 40 12.12 -5.72 -7.48
N GLU A 41 12.30 -5.68 -6.15
CA GLU A 41 13.57 -6.03 -5.52
C GLU A 41 13.89 -7.52 -5.71
N LYS A 42 12.93 -8.42 -5.43
CA LYS A 42 13.11 -9.87 -5.58
C LYS A 42 13.53 -10.27 -6.99
N TYR A 43 13.00 -9.62 -8.02
CA TYR A 43 13.33 -9.88 -9.41
C TYR A 43 14.38 -8.92 -10.00
N MET A 44 15.02 -8.09 -9.16
CA MET A 44 16.06 -7.13 -9.54
C MET A 44 15.65 -6.14 -10.65
N ILE A 45 14.36 -5.81 -10.74
CA ILE A 45 13.81 -4.87 -11.71
C ILE A 45 13.91 -3.45 -11.15
N ARG A 46 15.13 -2.88 -11.22
CA ARG A 46 15.47 -1.57 -10.64
C ARG A 46 14.50 -0.44 -11.02
N GLY A 47 14.10 -0.37 -12.29
CA GLY A 47 13.16 0.65 -12.77
C GLY A 47 11.79 0.55 -12.11
N LEU A 48 11.29 -0.67 -11.92
CA LEU A 48 10.00 -0.91 -11.26
C LEU A 48 10.07 -0.57 -9.76
N LYS A 49 11.17 -0.92 -9.10
CA LYS A 49 11.40 -0.59 -7.69
C LYS A 49 11.37 0.93 -7.47
N ALA A 50 12.07 1.67 -8.33
CA ALA A 50 12.10 3.14 -8.27
C ALA A 50 10.72 3.77 -8.51
N VAL A 51 9.95 3.24 -9.47
CA VAL A 51 8.59 3.71 -9.74
C VAL A 51 7.68 3.41 -8.55
N ALA A 52 7.69 2.19 -8.02
CA ALA A 52 6.88 1.80 -6.87
C ALA A 52 7.15 2.68 -5.64
N LEU A 53 8.43 2.96 -5.36
CA LEU A 53 8.82 3.89 -4.29
C LEU A 53 8.26 5.29 -4.50
N ARG A 54 8.37 5.85 -5.71
CA ARG A 54 7.85 7.18 -6.01
C ARG A 54 6.33 7.24 -5.84
N GLN A 55 5.62 6.23 -6.31
CA GLN A 55 4.16 6.17 -6.16
C GLN A 55 3.74 6.00 -4.70
N PHE A 56 4.46 5.16 -3.93
CA PHE A 56 4.23 5.03 -2.50
C PHE A 56 4.42 6.36 -1.77
N LYS A 57 5.50 7.09 -2.07
CA LYS A 57 5.73 8.44 -1.51
C LYS A 57 4.61 9.41 -1.86
N ALA A 58 4.16 9.42 -3.10
CA ALA A 58 3.06 10.29 -3.53
C ALA A 58 1.76 9.95 -2.78
N ALA A 59 1.42 8.66 -2.69
CA ALA A 59 0.25 8.20 -1.96
C ALA A 59 0.34 8.54 -0.46
N ALA A 60 1.50 8.41 0.16
CA ALA A 60 1.73 8.75 1.57
C ALA A 60 1.56 10.24 1.90
N THR A 61 1.57 11.12 0.88
CA THR A 61 1.41 12.58 1.05
C THR A 61 -0.02 13.08 0.85
N VAL A 62 -0.90 12.29 0.23
CA VAL A 62 -2.29 12.69 -0.10
C VAL A 62 -3.23 12.01 0.88
N SER A 63 -4.08 12.80 1.58
CA SER A 63 -5.17 12.38 2.48
C SER A 63 -5.16 10.89 2.89
N LEU A 64 -4.28 10.57 3.83
CA LEU A 64 -4.00 9.21 4.24
C LEU A 64 -5.04 8.69 5.22
N ASP A 65 -5.70 7.58 4.90
CA ASP A 65 -6.41 6.81 5.93
C ASP A 65 -5.38 6.09 6.81
N ILE A 66 -5.63 6.10 8.13
CA ILE A 66 -4.69 5.51 9.09
C ILE A 66 -4.66 3.99 8.97
N ASN A 67 -5.79 3.34 8.68
CA ASN A 67 -5.81 1.88 8.57
C ASN A 67 -5.04 1.41 7.35
N ASP A 68 -5.26 2.05 6.19
CA ASP A 68 -4.50 1.79 4.95
C ASP A 68 -2.99 1.98 5.20
N PHE A 69 -2.62 3.03 5.92
CA PHE A 69 -1.23 3.28 6.29
C PHE A 69 -0.65 2.19 7.21
N LEU A 70 -1.41 1.72 8.21
CA LEU A 70 -0.97 0.67 9.11
C LEU A 70 -0.81 -0.67 8.39
N GLN A 71 -1.72 -1.00 7.48
CA GLN A 71 -1.61 -2.19 6.62
C GLN A 71 -0.38 -2.12 5.72
N ALA A 72 -0.14 -0.97 5.09
CA ALA A 72 1.06 -0.74 4.29
C ALA A 72 2.34 -0.78 5.12
N THR A 73 2.32 -0.24 6.33
CA THR A 73 3.45 -0.30 7.27
C THR A 73 3.81 -1.75 7.59
N TRP A 74 2.81 -2.58 7.89
CA TRP A 74 3.01 -4.01 8.11
C TRP A 74 3.63 -4.69 6.90
N GLU A 75 3.08 -4.47 5.71
CA GLU A 75 3.61 -5.00 4.46
C GLU A 75 5.07 -4.56 4.23
N VAL A 76 5.38 -3.27 4.41
CA VAL A 76 6.75 -2.72 4.24
C VAL A 76 7.73 -3.44 5.14
N TYR A 77 7.45 -3.57 6.43
CA TYR A 77 8.38 -4.16 7.39
C TYR A 77 8.47 -5.69 7.32
N THR A 78 7.50 -6.36 6.69
CA THR A 78 7.50 -7.83 6.54
C THR A 78 7.97 -8.32 5.17
N SER A 79 7.95 -7.46 4.15
CA SER A 79 8.36 -7.79 2.78
C SER A 79 9.73 -7.22 2.37
N THR A 80 10.36 -6.40 3.22
CA THR A 80 11.69 -5.81 3.00
C THR A 80 12.67 -6.20 4.10
N ILE A 81 13.96 -6.30 3.75
CA ILE A 81 15.04 -6.48 4.73
C ILE A 81 15.43 -5.15 5.38
N ASP A 82 16.16 -5.21 6.50
CA ASP A 82 16.47 -4.02 7.31
C ASP A 82 17.31 -2.96 6.58
N ASP A 83 18.21 -3.40 5.69
CA ASP A 83 19.06 -2.51 4.88
C ASP A 83 18.30 -1.88 3.70
N ASP A 84 17.09 -2.38 3.36
CA ASP A 84 16.26 -1.77 2.31
C ASP A 84 15.45 -0.61 2.89
N ARG A 85 16.13 0.53 3.01
CA ARG A 85 15.60 1.74 3.65
C ARG A 85 14.51 2.47 2.87
N GLY A 86 14.34 2.19 1.58
CA GLY A 86 13.55 3.03 0.67
C GLY A 86 12.12 3.30 1.15
N LEU A 87 11.33 2.25 1.40
CA LEU A 87 9.96 2.38 1.91
C LEU A 87 9.92 2.60 3.44
N ARG A 88 10.85 2.00 4.18
CA ARG A 88 10.91 2.11 5.65
C ARG A 88 11.10 3.55 6.10
N ASP A 89 11.97 4.31 5.42
CA ASP A 89 12.19 5.72 5.72
C ASP A 89 10.92 6.56 5.46
N VAL A 90 10.14 6.24 4.44
CA VAL A 90 8.87 6.93 4.16
C VAL A 90 7.85 6.67 5.28
N VAL A 91 7.76 5.44 5.76
CA VAL A 91 6.87 5.09 6.88
C VAL A 91 7.25 5.90 8.13
N VAL A 92 8.55 5.93 8.46
CA VAL A 92 9.05 6.64 9.65
C VAL A 92 8.83 8.14 9.52
N GLU A 93 9.13 8.73 8.35
CA GLU A 93 8.89 10.14 8.09
C GLU A 93 7.39 10.48 8.20
N THR A 94 6.50 9.60 7.73
CA THR A 94 5.05 9.78 7.80
C THR A 94 4.55 9.74 9.24
N LEU A 95 5.03 8.79 10.06
CA LEU A 95 4.72 8.72 11.49
C LEU A 95 5.26 9.92 12.25
N TYR A 96 6.47 10.38 11.92
CA TYR A 96 7.06 11.57 12.53
C TYR A 96 6.25 12.84 12.24
N LYS A 97 5.84 13.03 10.98
CA LYS A 97 5.00 14.17 10.56
C LYS A 97 3.60 14.13 11.17
N ASN A 98 3.09 12.94 11.46
CA ASN A 98 1.78 12.71 12.07
C ASN A 98 1.92 12.14 13.48
N SER A 99 2.79 12.73 14.31
CA SER A 99 3.09 12.20 15.65
C SER A 99 1.85 12.05 16.54
N GLN A 100 0.79 12.82 16.30
CA GLN A 100 -0.52 12.69 16.96
C GLN A 100 -1.21 11.34 16.73
N TRP A 101 -0.83 10.58 15.70
CA TRP A 101 -1.35 9.22 15.47
C TRP A 101 -0.87 8.25 16.54
N LEU A 102 0.27 8.53 17.18
CA LEU A 102 0.78 7.73 18.30
C LEU A 102 -0.10 7.83 19.54
N ASP A 103 -1.15 8.65 19.57
CA ASP A 103 -2.15 8.64 20.64
C ASP A 103 -3.22 7.54 20.47
N LYS A 104 -3.32 6.96 19.27
CA LYS A 104 -4.26 5.90 18.94
C LYS A 104 -3.70 4.52 19.31
N GLU A 105 -4.54 3.68 19.89
CA GLU A 105 -4.13 2.35 20.36
C GLU A 105 -3.67 1.46 19.21
N GLU A 106 -4.38 1.49 18.08
CA GLU A 106 -4.10 0.65 16.91
C GLU A 106 -2.73 0.96 16.31
N VAL A 107 -2.34 2.25 16.30
CA VAL A 107 -1.03 2.69 15.82
C VAL A 107 0.07 2.25 16.80
N ARG A 108 -0.17 2.38 18.11
CA ARG A 108 0.77 1.92 19.14
C ARG A 108 1.00 0.42 19.06
N ASP A 109 -0.03 -0.36 18.80
CA ASP A 109 0.06 -1.81 18.70
C ASP A 109 0.91 -2.25 17.50
N VAL A 110 0.73 -1.60 16.33
CA VAL A 110 1.58 -1.86 15.16
C VAL A 110 3.03 -1.46 15.42
N VAL A 111 3.27 -0.28 16.03
CA VAL A 111 4.62 0.17 16.36
C VAL A 111 5.31 -0.80 17.32
N LYS A 112 4.62 -1.23 18.39
CA LYS A 112 5.14 -2.21 19.36
C LYS A 112 5.35 -3.59 18.75
N GLY A 113 4.43 -4.03 17.87
CA GLY A 113 4.49 -5.33 17.20
C GLY A 113 5.63 -5.43 16.20
N LEU A 114 6.00 -4.31 15.59
CA LEU A 114 7.12 -4.21 14.65
C LEU A 114 8.34 -3.63 15.35
N GLY A 115 9.13 -4.49 16.02
CA GLY A 115 10.32 -4.06 16.76
C GLY A 115 11.32 -3.22 15.94
N ALA A 116 11.50 -3.57 14.65
CA ALA A 116 12.34 -2.80 13.72
C ALA A 116 11.78 -1.39 13.46
N LEU A 117 10.46 -1.24 13.34
CA LEU A 117 9.82 0.07 13.20
C LEU A 117 10.01 0.93 14.46
N THR A 118 9.88 0.33 15.65
CA THR A 118 10.17 1.04 16.90
C THR A 118 11.61 1.54 16.93
N TYR A 119 12.57 0.70 16.57
CA TYR A 119 13.99 1.08 16.51
C TYR A 119 14.24 2.22 15.52
N ASP A 120 13.69 2.10 14.31
CA ASP A 120 13.84 3.10 13.25
C ASP A 120 13.22 4.44 13.65
N LEU A 121 12.03 4.42 14.25
CA LEU A 121 11.33 5.62 14.70
C LEU A 121 12.11 6.33 15.81
N ILE A 122 12.63 5.61 16.81
CA ILE A 122 13.47 6.19 17.87
C ILE A 122 14.74 6.79 17.29
N THR A 123 15.39 6.09 16.36
CA THR A 123 16.61 6.55 15.71
C THR A 123 16.36 7.83 14.91
N TYR A 124 15.26 7.87 14.16
CA TYR A 124 14.86 9.05 13.40
C TYR A 124 14.49 10.23 14.29
N LEU A 125 13.74 9.98 15.38
CA LEU A 125 13.40 10.99 16.37
C LEU A 125 14.65 11.61 17.00
N ARG A 126 15.68 10.82 17.32
CA ARG A 126 16.95 11.33 17.87
C ARG A 126 17.69 12.25 16.87
N GLN A 127 17.60 11.96 15.58
CA GLN A 127 18.28 12.74 14.54
C GLN A 127 17.57 14.07 14.25
N HIS A 128 16.23 14.11 14.37
CA HIS A 128 15.40 15.26 13.96
C HIS A 128 14.85 16.07 15.14
N GLY A 129 14.53 15.41 16.25
CA GLY A 129 14.25 16.02 17.54
C GLY A 129 15.51 15.96 18.39
N ARG A 130 16.18 17.10 18.59
CA ARG A 130 17.33 17.21 19.50
C ARG A 130 16.93 16.72 20.90
N PHE A 131 17.26 15.48 21.20
CA PHE A 131 17.40 14.94 22.54
C PHE A 131 18.85 15.14 23.00
#